data_AF-A0A7J6XE54-F1
#
_entry.id   AF-A0A7J6XE54-F1
#
_cell.length_a   1.000
_cell.length_b   1.000
_cell.length_c   1.000
_cell.angle_alpha   90.00
_cell.angle_beta   90.00
_cell.angle_gamma   90.00
#
_symmetry.space_group_name_H-M   'P 1'
#
loop_
_entity.id
_entity.type
_entity.pdbx_description
1 polymer ?
#
loop_
_entity_poly.entity_id
_entity_poly.type
_entity_poly.pdbx_seq_one_letter_code
_entity_poly.pdbx_strand_id
1 'polypeptide(L)'
;MAEDRSHPRILEIYSKVEEVGYVPDTNYYLHDMDKEAKKHGLAGPYYCGVGADKSLGRDSVDSHYKACLYDGINIGGINGEVMPGQWEFQVGPAVGISAGNELWVAR
;
A
#
# COMPACT_ATOMS: atom_id res chain seq x y z
N MET A 1 0.07 13.29 -20.69
CA MET A 1 0.34 14.04 -19.45
C MET A 1 -0.77 15.07 -19.32
N ALA A 2 -1.55 15.06 -18.24
CA ALA A 2 -2.69 15.96 -18.09
C ALA A 2 -2.18 17.38 -17.80
N GLU A 3 -2.28 18.27 -18.79
CA GLU A 3 -1.82 19.65 -18.73
C GLU A 3 -2.91 20.56 -18.14
N ASP A 4 -3.46 20.22 -16.96
CA ASP A 4 -4.26 21.20 -16.22
C ASP A 4 -3.32 22.14 -15.47
N ARG A 5 -2.87 23.20 -16.18
CA ARG A 5 -2.03 24.28 -15.65
C ARG A 5 -2.83 25.50 -15.21
N SER A 6 -4.13 25.35 -14.95
CA SER A 6 -5.02 26.49 -14.64
C SER A 6 -4.72 27.19 -13.31
N HIS A 7 -3.94 26.56 -12.42
CA HIS A 7 -3.65 27.15 -11.12
C HIS A 7 -2.53 28.22 -11.22
N PRO A 8 -2.78 29.47 -10.78
CA PRO A 8 -1.83 30.59 -10.93
C PRO A 8 -0.50 30.40 -10.17
N ARG A 9 -0.44 29.46 -9.23
CA ARG A 9 0.79 29.12 -8.46
C ARG A 9 1.36 27.75 -8.79
N ILE A 10 1.06 27.21 -9.98
CA ILE A 10 1.45 25.84 -10.35
C ILE A 10 2.96 25.59 -10.19
N LEU A 11 3.81 26.54 -10.60
CA LEU A 11 5.27 26.44 -10.49
C LEU A 11 5.76 26.44 -9.04
N GLU A 12 5.15 27.25 -8.18
CA GLU A 12 5.47 27.29 -6.74
C GLU A 12 5.10 25.98 -6.06
N ILE A 13 3.93 25.42 -6.41
CA ILE A 13 3.47 24.12 -5.89
C ILE A 13 4.44 23.02 -6.29
N TYR A 14 4.76 22.89 -7.58
CA TYR A 14 5.69 21.85 -8.05
C TYR A 14 7.10 22.00 -7.46
N SER A 15 7.59 23.23 -7.27
CA SER A 15 8.91 23.46 -6.65
C SER A 15 9.01 22.95 -5.21
N LYS A 16 7.89 22.91 -4.48
CA LYS A 16 7.84 22.41 -3.09
C LYS A 16 7.62 20.91 -3.01
N VAL A 17 7.10 20.31 -4.08
CA VAL A 17 6.78 18.88 -4.16
C VAL A 17 8.04 18.02 -4.37
N GLU A 18 9.12 18.61 -4.87
CA GLU A 18 10.42 17.94 -5.07
C GLU A 18 11.26 17.79 -3.79
N GLU A 19 10.87 18.42 -2.67
CA GLU A 19 11.62 18.37 -1.41
C GLU A 19 11.01 17.38 -0.38
N VAL A 20 9.78 16.91 -0.61
CA VAL A 20 9.03 16.10 0.35
C VAL A 20 8.95 14.65 -0.13
N GLY A 21 9.59 13.74 0.62
CA GLY A 21 9.41 12.31 0.45
C GLY A 21 8.08 11.85 1.03
N TYR A 22 7.32 11.05 0.29
CA TYR A 22 6.06 10.46 0.71
C TYR A 22 6.17 8.94 0.74
N VAL A 23 5.61 8.32 1.78
CA VAL A 23 5.50 6.86 1.94
C VAL A 23 4.02 6.55 2.20
N PRO A 24 3.22 6.26 1.17
CA PRO A 24 1.85 5.80 1.35
C PRO A 24 1.80 4.38 1.92
N ASP A 25 1.06 4.22 3.00
CA ASP A 25 0.65 2.93 3.56
C ASP A 25 -0.72 2.57 2.98
N THR A 26 -0.83 1.43 2.28
CA THR A 26 -2.09 0.99 1.65
C THR A 26 -2.59 -0.30 2.26
N ASN A 27 -3.73 -0.18 2.94
CA ASN A 27 -4.49 -1.28 3.50
C ASN A 27 -5.48 -1.84 2.49
N TYR A 28 -5.59 -3.17 2.41
CA TYR A 28 -6.55 -3.86 1.56
C TYR A 28 -6.97 -5.20 2.17
N TYR A 29 -8.06 -5.76 1.64
CA TYR A 29 -8.60 -7.05 2.06
C TYR A 29 -8.64 -8.02 0.88
N LEU A 30 -8.17 -9.25 1.09
CA LEU A 30 -8.17 -10.28 0.04
C LEU A 30 -9.54 -10.93 -0.19
N HIS A 31 -10.46 -10.82 0.77
CA HIS A 31 -11.78 -11.46 0.74
C HIS A 31 -12.87 -10.57 1.35
N ASP A 32 -14.13 -10.93 1.06
CA ASP A 32 -15.30 -10.26 1.62
C ASP A 32 -15.41 -10.52 3.14
N MET A 33 -15.13 -9.46 3.90
CA MET A 33 -14.92 -9.49 5.35
C MET A 33 -16.20 -9.65 6.17
N ASP A 34 -17.37 -9.56 5.55
CA ASP A 34 -18.66 -9.48 6.24
C ASP A 34 -18.94 -10.68 7.17
N LYS A 35 -18.36 -11.85 6.87
CA LYS A 35 -18.55 -13.08 7.65
C LYS A 35 -17.45 -13.34 8.69
N GLU A 36 -16.19 -13.08 8.34
CA GLU A 36 -15.04 -13.39 9.20
C GLU A 36 -14.79 -12.30 10.25
N ALA A 37 -14.98 -11.01 9.91
CA ALA A 37 -14.81 -9.91 10.86
C ALA A 37 -15.79 -9.99 12.05
N LYS A 38 -17.04 -10.41 11.78
CA LYS A 38 -18.07 -10.60 12.82
C LYS A 38 -17.72 -11.71 13.81
N LYS A 39 -16.90 -12.68 13.40
CA LYS A 39 -16.57 -13.87 14.19
C LYS A 39 -15.34 -13.68 15.07
N HIS A 40 -14.36 -12.92 14.61
CA HIS A 40 -13.02 -12.89 15.22
C HIS A 40 -12.68 -11.60 15.98
N GLY A 41 -13.47 -10.53 15.86
CA GLY A 41 -13.26 -9.26 16.58
C GLY A 41 -12.07 -8.43 16.07
N LEU A 42 -11.98 -7.19 16.53
CA LEU A 42 -11.03 -6.16 16.05
C LEU A 42 -9.58 -6.32 16.57
N ALA A 43 -9.28 -7.32 17.40
CA ALA A 43 -7.95 -7.53 17.99
C ALA A 43 -7.68 -9.03 18.18
N GLY A 44 -7.07 -9.66 17.17
CA GLY A 44 -6.77 -11.09 17.17
C GLY A 44 -5.29 -11.39 16.86
N PRO A 45 -4.91 -12.67 16.76
CA PRO A 45 -3.53 -13.11 16.51
C PRO A 45 -3.05 -12.88 15.06
N TYR A 46 -3.67 -11.95 14.33
CA TYR A 46 -3.53 -11.76 12.88
C TYR A 46 -2.45 -10.75 12.52
N TYR A 47 -2.31 -9.68 13.34
CA TYR A 47 -1.29 -8.65 13.10
C TYR A 47 0.10 -9.27 13.13
N CYS A 48 0.82 -9.15 12.01
CA CYS A 48 2.11 -9.82 11.77
C CYS A 48 2.12 -11.32 12.11
N GLY A 49 0.94 -11.97 12.04
CA GLY A 49 0.76 -13.37 12.39
C GLY A 49 1.41 -14.33 11.39
N VAL A 50 1.77 -15.51 11.89
CA VAL A 50 2.29 -16.63 11.09
C VAL A 50 1.50 -17.89 11.41
N GLY A 51 1.27 -18.74 10.41
CA GLY A 51 0.46 -19.94 10.51
C GLY A 51 -0.77 -19.89 9.59
N ALA A 52 -1.22 -21.06 9.15
CA ALA A 52 -2.35 -21.20 8.22
C ALA A 52 -3.68 -20.69 8.82
N ASP A 53 -3.77 -20.64 10.14
CA ASP A 53 -4.92 -20.15 10.91
C ASP A 53 -4.90 -18.63 11.14
N LYS A 54 -3.80 -17.94 10.79
CA LYS A 54 -3.58 -16.52 11.12
C LYS A 54 -3.19 -15.65 9.93
N SER A 55 -2.44 -16.21 8.98
CA SER A 55 -1.87 -15.48 7.85
C SER A 55 -2.49 -15.92 6.53
N LEU A 56 -3.71 -15.48 6.29
CA LEU A 56 -4.50 -15.86 5.11
C LEU A 56 -4.03 -15.10 3.88
N GLY A 57 -3.72 -15.81 2.79
CA GLY A 57 -3.36 -15.22 1.48
C GLY A 57 -1.93 -14.67 1.38
N ARG A 58 -1.02 -15.13 2.23
CA ARG A 58 0.41 -14.75 2.22
C ARG A 58 1.09 -15.03 0.87
N ASP A 59 0.69 -16.07 0.18
CA ASP A 59 1.20 -16.41 -1.15
C ASP A 59 0.97 -15.30 -2.19
N SER A 60 -0.22 -14.69 -2.16
CA SER A 60 -0.60 -13.58 -3.02
C SER A 60 0.19 -12.31 -2.66
N VAL A 61 0.32 -12.04 -1.36
CA VAL A 61 1.04 -10.86 -0.84
C VAL A 61 2.54 -10.95 -1.14
N ASP A 62 3.16 -12.11 -0.91
CA ASP A 62 4.58 -12.33 -1.22
C ASP A 62 4.85 -12.27 -2.73
N SER A 63 3.87 -12.69 -3.55
CA SER A 63 3.95 -12.60 -5.02
C SER A 63 3.85 -11.15 -5.49
N HIS A 64 2.94 -10.38 -4.92
CA HIS A 64 2.81 -8.94 -5.17
C HIS A 64 4.09 -8.20 -4.78
N TYR A 65 4.64 -8.47 -3.60
CA TYR A 65 5.89 -7.86 -3.16
C TYR A 65 7.05 -8.09 -4.13
N LYS A 66 7.20 -9.34 -4.62
CA LYS A 66 8.21 -9.68 -5.62
C LYS A 66 7.94 -9.03 -6.98
N ALA A 67 6.68 -8.92 -7.39
CA ALA A 67 6.30 -8.26 -8.64
C ALA A 67 6.66 -6.77 -8.59
N CYS A 68 6.33 -6.08 -7.50
CA CYS A 68 6.71 -4.67 -7.30
C CYS A 68 8.22 -4.47 -7.37
N LEU A 69 9.01 -5.34 -6.70
CA LEU A 69 10.48 -5.29 -6.78
C LEU A 69 11.00 -5.54 -8.20
N TYR A 70 10.39 -6.47 -8.93
CA TYR A 70 10.77 -6.78 -10.31
C TYR A 70 10.47 -5.61 -11.26
N ASP A 71 9.33 -4.95 -11.10
CA ASP A 71 8.90 -3.80 -11.90
C ASP A 71 9.60 -2.48 -11.49
N GLY A 72 10.45 -2.51 -10.47
CA GLY A 72 11.23 -1.36 -10.00
C GLY A 72 10.41 -0.36 -9.18
N ILE A 73 9.25 -0.76 -8.66
CA ILE A 73 8.48 0.00 -7.68
C ILE A 73 9.25 0.04 -6.37
N ASN A 74 9.36 1.21 -5.75
CA ASN A 74 10.06 1.37 -4.48
C ASN A 74 9.20 0.85 -3.31
N ILE A 75 8.94 -0.47 -3.26
CA ILE A 75 8.15 -1.06 -2.18
C ILE A 75 8.98 -1.14 -0.89
N GLY A 76 8.52 -0.45 0.15
CA GLY A 76 9.20 -0.33 1.45
C GLY A 76 8.95 -1.52 2.38
N GLY A 77 7.81 -2.21 2.24
CA GLY A 77 7.44 -3.33 3.11
C GLY A 77 6.05 -3.87 2.86
N ILE A 78 5.75 -4.97 3.57
CA ILE A 78 4.42 -5.59 3.68
C ILE A 78 4.21 -6.10 5.11
N ASN A 79 2.97 -6.07 5.60
CA ASN A 79 2.58 -6.71 6.86
C ASN A 79 1.14 -7.23 6.84
N GLY A 80 0.89 -8.28 7.62
CA GLY A 80 -0.46 -8.73 7.93
C GLY A 80 -1.07 -7.78 8.95
N GLU A 81 -2.30 -7.36 8.71
CA GLU A 81 -2.99 -6.39 9.56
C GLU A 81 -3.85 -7.04 10.64
N VAL A 82 -4.51 -6.21 11.44
CA VAL A 82 -5.23 -6.69 12.63
C VAL A 82 -6.43 -7.58 12.28
N MET A 83 -7.01 -7.43 11.08
CA MET A 83 -8.12 -8.25 10.62
C MET A 83 -7.65 -9.48 9.81
N PRO A 84 -8.35 -10.63 9.91
CA PRO A 84 -8.04 -11.80 9.10
C PRO A 84 -8.09 -11.48 7.60
N GLY A 85 -7.02 -11.76 6.87
CA GLY A 85 -6.97 -11.49 5.42
C GLY A 85 -6.85 -10.02 5.02
N GLN A 86 -6.69 -9.12 5.99
CA GLN A 86 -6.25 -7.75 5.76
C GLN A 86 -4.73 -7.69 5.68
N TRP A 87 -4.24 -6.93 4.73
CA TRP A 87 -2.82 -6.73 4.50
C TRP A 87 -2.52 -5.27 4.20
N GLU A 88 -1.28 -4.89 4.46
CA GLU A 88 -0.74 -3.58 4.15
C GLU A 88 0.54 -3.74 3.31
N PHE A 89 0.73 -2.81 2.37
CA PHE A 89 2.01 -2.59 1.71
C PHE A 89 2.36 -1.10 1.73
N GLN A 90 3.65 -0.81 1.81
CA GLN A 90 4.16 0.56 1.81
C GLN A 90 4.97 0.81 0.54
N VAL A 91 4.76 1.93 -0.14
CA VAL A 91 5.57 2.35 -1.29
C VAL A 91 6.32 3.62 -0.92
N GLY A 92 7.63 3.68 -1.12
CA GLY A 92 8.46 4.84 -0.89
C GLY A 92 9.65 4.58 0.04
N PRO A 93 10.43 5.63 0.36
CA PRO A 93 10.16 7.04 0.07
C PRO A 93 10.23 7.37 -1.42
N ALA A 94 9.19 8.04 -1.93
CA ALA A 94 9.11 8.53 -3.30
C ALA A 94 8.85 10.05 -3.31
N VAL A 95 9.45 10.77 -4.26
CA VAL A 95 9.43 12.23 -4.31
C VAL A 95 8.46 12.71 -5.38
N GLY A 96 7.57 13.62 -4.98
CA GLY A 96 6.61 14.26 -5.85
C GLY A 96 5.69 13.31 -6.59
N ILE A 97 5.56 13.49 -7.91
CA ILE A 97 4.58 12.74 -8.72
C ILE A 97 4.88 11.23 -8.79
N SER A 98 6.13 10.83 -8.58
CA SER A 98 6.54 9.42 -8.57
C SER A 98 5.79 8.61 -7.52
N ALA A 99 5.53 9.19 -6.34
CA ALA A 99 4.81 8.52 -5.26
C ALA A 99 3.39 8.12 -5.67
N GLY A 100 2.69 8.98 -6.42
CA GLY A 100 1.37 8.67 -6.96
C GLY A 100 1.44 7.61 -8.06
N ASN A 101 2.40 7.73 -8.98
CA ASN A 101 2.55 6.79 -10.10
C ASN A 101 2.87 5.37 -9.62
N GLU A 102 3.86 5.23 -8.75
CA GLU A 102 4.27 3.93 -8.20
C GLU A 102 3.16 3.29 -7.39
N LEU A 103 2.47 4.06 -6.56
CA LEU A 103 1.33 3.57 -5.78
C LEU A 103 0.18 3.08 -6.68
N TRP A 104 -0.11 3.81 -7.76
CA TRP A 104 -1.17 3.41 -8.71
C TRP A 104 -0.81 2.15 -9.50
N VAL A 105 0.45 1.97 -9.86
CA VAL A 105 0.91 0.74 -10.54
C VAL A 105 0.92 -0.44 -9.58
N ALA A 106 1.19 -0.21 -8.29
CA ALA A 106 1.16 -1.25 -7.27
C ALA A 106 -0.26 -1.72 -6.87
N ARG A 107 -1.33 -1.04 -7.29
CA ARG A 107 -2.73 -1.39 -6.98
C ARG A 107 -3.36 -2.28 -8.04
#